data_AF-A0A7V2HYT5-F1
#
_entry.id   AF-A0A7V2HYT5-F1
#
_cell.length_a   1.000
_cell.length_b   1.000
_cell.length_c   1.000
_cell.angle_alpha   90.00
_cell.angle_beta   90.00
_cell.angle_gamma   90.00
#
_symmetry.space_group_name_H-M   'P 1'
#
loop_
_entity.id
_entity.type
_entity.pdbx_description
1 polymer ?
#
loop_
_entity_poly.entity_id
_entity_poly.type
_entity_poly.pdbx_seq_one_letter_code
_entity_poly.pdbx_strand_id
1 'polypeptide(L)'
;MNNKLLYEISNFGTPIYFYLKEKILENSQKLKNYFKNVNIFYAVKANFNPKILKIFKEQGFGFEVVSNGNGKTYEEVKFAIENGVEFFNFDSLDQLLLLEETAKALNKTIKALMRIKPLVDKVIENLEILNFGGGFAISMNFKEIPKLYNELSNKYQIFIEPGRYLIADAGFILTKVISIKRGYPYDFLVIDCGMSELIRPALYSAYHPIRSLENRNSEKFYIVVGPICESSDVFGEYFLPNMKLNELLIIENCGAYGYSMSSNYNGREKPLEILIENDKFEIINERKFL
;
A
#
# COMPACT_ATOMS: atom_id res chain seq x y z
N MET A 1 -17.90 -0.24 -11.27
CA MET A 1 -17.29 1.08 -11.53
C MET A 1 -17.69 1.53 -12.93
N ASN A 2 -18.23 2.74 -13.03
CA ASN A 2 -18.75 3.28 -14.29
C ASN A 2 -17.61 3.86 -15.16
N ASN A 3 -17.45 3.39 -16.41
CA ASN A 3 -16.45 3.94 -17.32
C ASN A 3 -16.62 5.45 -17.56
N LYS A 4 -17.87 5.97 -17.51
CA LYS A 4 -18.14 7.40 -17.66
C LYS A 4 -17.43 8.24 -16.59
N LEU A 5 -17.44 7.78 -15.34
CA LEU A 5 -16.78 8.47 -14.23
C LEU A 5 -15.26 8.51 -14.43
N LEU A 6 -14.68 7.43 -14.97
CA LEU A 6 -13.25 7.36 -15.24
C LEU A 6 -12.82 8.31 -16.37
N TYR A 7 -13.65 8.45 -17.41
CA TYR A 7 -13.43 9.48 -18.42
C TYR A 7 -13.55 10.89 -17.85
N GLU A 8 -14.52 11.14 -16.96
CA GLU A 8 -14.64 12.42 -16.27
C GLU A 8 -13.38 12.72 -15.43
N ILE A 9 -12.92 11.75 -14.64
CA ILE A 9 -11.69 11.84 -13.84
C ILE A 9 -10.46 12.06 -14.74
N SER A 10 -10.40 11.47 -15.94
CA SER A 10 -9.27 11.66 -16.85
C SER A 10 -9.06 13.11 -17.29
N ASN A 11 -10.08 13.97 -17.18
CA ASN A 11 -9.97 15.40 -17.50
C ASN A 11 -9.07 16.18 -16.52
N PHE A 12 -8.78 15.63 -15.33
CA PHE A 12 -7.77 16.18 -14.42
C PHE A 12 -6.32 15.86 -14.87
N GLY A 13 -6.18 15.22 -16.03
CA GLY A 13 -4.91 14.76 -16.60
C GLY A 13 -4.45 13.45 -15.98
N THR A 14 -3.90 12.54 -16.78
CA THR A 14 -3.28 11.28 -16.33
C THR A 14 -1.76 11.43 -16.13
N PRO A 15 -1.10 10.57 -15.34
CA PRO A 15 -1.65 9.45 -14.56
C PRO A 15 -2.34 9.89 -13.26
N ILE A 16 -3.38 9.18 -12.83
CA ILE A 16 -4.16 9.44 -11.60
C ILE A 16 -4.27 8.16 -10.78
N TYR A 17 -3.96 8.24 -9.49
CA TYR A 17 -4.35 7.19 -8.53
C TYR A 17 -5.83 7.35 -8.17
N PHE A 18 -6.59 6.27 -8.21
CA PHE A 18 -7.93 6.26 -7.64
C PHE A 18 -8.15 5.05 -6.73
N TYR A 19 -8.94 5.25 -5.69
CA TYR A 19 -9.23 4.27 -4.64
C TYR A 19 -10.73 4.06 -4.53
N LEU A 20 -11.18 2.80 -4.45
CA LEU A 20 -12.58 2.45 -4.26
C LEU A 20 -12.87 2.29 -2.76
N LYS A 21 -13.62 3.20 -2.16
CA LYS A 21 -13.92 3.16 -0.72
C LYS A 21 -14.67 1.89 -0.33
N GLU A 22 -15.64 1.45 -1.13
CA GLU A 22 -16.40 0.23 -0.88
C GLU A 22 -15.49 -0.99 -0.80
N LYS A 23 -14.44 -1.02 -1.61
CA LYS A 23 -13.47 -2.11 -1.61
C LYS A 23 -12.61 -2.12 -0.34
N ILE A 24 -12.21 -0.94 0.13
CA ILE A 24 -11.53 -0.79 1.43
C ILE A 24 -12.42 -1.33 2.55
N LEU A 25 -13.69 -0.91 2.59
CA LEU A 25 -14.65 -1.35 3.60
C LEU A 25 -14.91 -2.86 3.54
N GLU A 26 -15.06 -3.42 2.34
CA GLU A 26 -15.21 -4.85 2.12
C GLU A 26 -14.02 -5.65 2.68
N ASN A 27 -12.79 -5.23 2.35
CA ASN A 27 -11.58 -5.88 2.82
C ASN A 27 -11.43 -5.74 4.35
N SER A 28 -11.75 -4.58 4.92
CA SER A 28 -11.77 -4.35 6.36
C SER A 28 -12.74 -5.29 7.08
N GLN A 29 -13.98 -5.41 6.58
CA GLN A 29 -14.98 -6.28 7.18
C GLN A 29 -14.59 -7.76 7.05
N LYS A 30 -14.09 -8.17 5.87
CA LYS A 30 -13.59 -9.54 5.65
C LYS A 30 -12.52 -9.89 6.66
N LEU A 31 -11.51 -9.03 6.83
CA LEU A 31 -10.42 -9.29 7.78
C LEU A 31 -10.93 -9.42 9.22
N LYS A 32 -11.78 -8.48 9.66
CA LYS A 32 -12.36 -8.49 11.01
C LYS A 32 -13.22 -9.73 11.28
N ASN A 33 -13.93 -10.23 10.26
CA ASN A 33 -14.71 -11.45 10.39
C ASN A 33 -13.83 -12.69 10.63
N TYR A 34 -12.63 -12.72 10.03
CA TYR A 34 -11.67 -13.79 10.25
C TYR A 34 -11.00 -13.67 11.63
N PHE A 35 -10.51 -12.49 11.99
CA PHE A 35 -9.74 -12.26 13.21
C PHE A 35 -10.61 -11.64 14.31
N LYS A 36 -11.37 -12.49 15.01
CA LYS A 36 -12.13 -12.09 16.20
C LYS A 36 -11.19 -11.98 17.39
N ASN A 37 -11.39 -10.99 18.27
CA ASN A 37 -10.56 -10.76 19.47
C ASN A 37 -9.07 -10.49 19.20
N VAL A 38 -8.75 -9.96 18.01
CA VAL A 38 -7.40 -9.53 17.63
C VAL A 38 -7.37 -8.02 17.48
N ASN A 39 -6.30 -7.37 17.94
CA ASN A 39 -6.08 -5.95 17.69
C ASN A 39 -5.40 -5.81 16.32
N ILE A 40 -6.03 -5.04 15.43
CA ILE A 40 -5.59 -4.89 14.06
C ILE A 40 -5.05 -3.48 13.86
N PHE A 41 -3.78 -3.39 13.49
CA PHE A 41 -3.08 -2.14 13.24
C PHE A 41 -2.82 -2.01 11.74
N TYR A 42 -3.41 -1.02 11.08
CA TYR A 42 -3.14 -0.78 9.67
C TYR A 42 -1.69 -0.31 9.49
N ALA A 43 -0.93 -0.99 8.63
CA ALA A 43 0.46 -0.64 8.34
C ALA A 43 0.51 0.60 7.41
N VAL A 44 0.74 1.77 7.99
CA VAL A 44 0.64 3.08 7.33
C VAL A 44 1.57 3.21 6.11
N LYS A 45 2.72 2.51 6.12
CA LYS A 45 3.67 2.43 4.99
C LYS A 45 3.05 1.92 3.68
N ALA A 46 1.96 1.15 3.75
CA ALA A 46 1.25 0.68 2.57
C ALA A 46 0.59 1.85 1.81
N ASN A 47 -0.09 2.74 2.53
CA ASN A 47 -0.66 3.98 2.02
C ASN A 47 -0.95 4.93 3.19
N PHE A 48 -0.33 6.10 3.19
CA PHE A 48 -0.38 7.07 4.28
C PHE A 48 -1.36 8.23 4.02
N ASN A 49 -2.19 8.18 2.97
CA ASN A 49 -3.11 9.26 2.67
C ASN A 49 -4.09 9.49 3.86
N PRO A 50 -4.19 10.70 4.44
CA PRO A 50 -4.99 10.96 5.63
C PRO A 50 -6.49 10.59 5.50
N LYS A 51 -7.06 10.71 4.29
CA LYS A 51 -8.46 10.34 4.04
C LYS A 51 -8.66 8.83 4.09
N ILE A 52 -7.70 8.06 3.57
CA ILE A 52 -7.68 6.59 3.67
C ILE A 52 -7.47 6.16 5.13
N LEU A 53 -6.55 6.80 5.85
CA LEU A 53 -6.34 6.53 7.28
C LEU A 53 -7.61 6.80 8.10
N LYS A 54 -8.35 7.87 7.78
CA LYS A 54 -9.63 8.17 8.43
C LYS A 54 -10.64 7.03 8.25
N ILE A 55 -10.74 6.44 7.06
CA ILE A 55 -11.61 5.27 6.80
C ILE A 55 -11.24 4.11 7.72
N PHE A 56 -9.95 3.75 7.81
CA PHE A 56 -9.50 2.66 8.70
C PHE A 56 -9.77 2.97 10.18
N LYS A 57 -9.58 4.23 10.61
CA LYS A 57 -9.91 4.67 11.97
C LYS A 57 -11.40 4.52 12.28
N GLU A 58 -12.28 4.93 11.36
CA GLU A 58 -13.74 4.77 11.48
C GLU A 58 -14.16 3.30 11.49
N GLN A 59 -13.40 2.44 10.80
CA GLN A 59 -13.53 1.00 10.90
C GLN A 59 -12.90 0.43 12.17
N GLY A 60 -12.37 1.22 13.10
CA GLY A 60 -11.81 0.76 14.39
C GLY A 60 -10.47 0.05 14.29
N PHE A 61 -9.65 0.36 13.29
CA PHE A 61 -8.25 -0.10 13.20
C PHE A 61 -7.34 0.83 14.01
N GLY A 62 -6.32 0.27 14.65
CA GLY A 62 -5.14 1.02 15.09
C GLY A 62 -4.19 1.29 13.93
N PHE A 63 -3.02 1.87 14.20
CA PHE A 63 -2.00 2.15 13.18
C PHE A 63 -0.63 1.64 13.59
N GLU A 64 0.04 0.94 12.68
CA GLU A 64 1.48 0.69 12.75
C GLU A 64 2.18 1.76 11.92
N VAL A 65 3.07 2.50 12.58
CA VAL A 65 3.89 3.56 11.98
C VAL A 65 5.37 3.16 12.03
N VAL A 66 6.13 3.65 11.07
CA VAL A 66 7.58 3.43 10.98
C VAL A 66 8.31 4.77 11.04
N SER A 67 9.57 4.74 11.48
CA SER A 67 10.49 5.89 11.43
C SER A 67 10.80 6.27 9.98
N ASN A 68 11.28 7.50 9.77
CA ASN A 68 11.64 8.01 8.46
C ASN A 68 12.89 7.34 7.87
N GLY A 69 13.73 6.70 8.70
CA GLY A 69 14.95 6.02 8.30
C GLY A 69 15.06 4.56 8.78
N ASN A 70 16.27 4.01 8.66
CA ASN A 70 16.60 2.62 9.03
C ASN A 70 16.54 2.30 10.53
N GLY A 71 16.17 3.27 11.36
CA GLY A 71 16.02 3.14 12.79
C GLY A 71 15.32 4.37 13.35
N LYS A 72 14.92 4.28 14.63
CA LYS A 72 14.27 5.40 15.34
C LYS A 72 15.35 6.36 15.83
N THR A 73 15.12 7.66 15.63
CA THR A 73 15.90 8.71 16.27
C THR A 73 15.32 9.09 17.63
N TYR A 74 16.13 9.74 18.49
CA TYR A 74 15.65 10.27 19.77
C TYR A 74 14.42 11.18 19.60
N GLU A 75 14.46 12.09 18.64
CA GLU A 75 13.35 13.02 18.39
C GLU A 75 12.08 12.31 17.91
N GLU A 76 12.20 11.27 17.08
CA GLU A 76 11.04 10.47 16.67
C GLU A 76 10.43 9.69 17.85
N VAL A 77 11.27 9.11 18.71
CA VAL A 77 10.79 8.42 19.93
C VAL A 77 10.12 9.41 20.87
N LYS A 78 10.76 10.55 21.12
CA LYS A 78 10.23 11.61 21.98
C LYS A 78 8.87 12.10 21.47
N PHE A 79 8.80 12.45 20.18
CA PHE A 79 7.56 12.86 19.53
C PHE A 79 6.46 11.80 19.67
N ALA A 80 6.79 10.53 19.45
CA ALA A 80 5.84 9.42 19.57
C ALA A 80 5.30 9.29 21.02
N ILE A 81 6.17 9.37 22.04
CA ILE A 81 5.76 9.30 23.45
C ILE A 81 4.87 10.49 23.82
N GLU A 82 5.23 11.70 23.42
CA GLU A 82 4.46 12.92 23.69
C GLU A 82 3.07 12.88 23.02
N ASN A 83 2.94 12.19 21.88
CA ASN A 83 1.68 12.01 21.16
C ASN A 83 0.92 10.73 21.53
N GLY A 84 1.32 10.03 22.60
CA GLY A 84 0.56 8.91 23.15
C GLY A 84 0.72 7.59 22.41
N VAL A 85 1.84 7.37 21.70
CA VAL A 85 2.19 6.03 21.21
C VAL A 85 2.53 5.15 22.41
N GLU A 86 1.80 4.04 22.57
CA GLU A 86 1.96 3.15 23.72
C GLU A 86 2.97 2.02 23.49
N PHE A 87 3.05 1.51 22.26
CA PHE A 87 3.83 0.33 21.90
C PHE A 87 4.98 0.68 20.95
N PHE A 88 6.19 0.26 21.30
CA PHE A 88 7.40 0.50 20.52
C PHE A 88 8.05 -0.84 20.13
N ASN A 89 7.97 -1.18 18.84
CA ASN A 89 8.71 -2.33 18.31
C ASN A 89 10.22 -2.02 18.28
N PHE A 90 11.08 -2.95 18.68
CA PHE A 90 12.55 -2.83 18.57
C PHE A 90 13.18 -4.14 18.11
N ASP A 91 14.34 -4.06 17.46
CA ASP A 91 15.09 -5.21 16.93
C ASP A 91 16.60 -5.19 17.25
N SER A 92 17.07 -4.21 18.03
CA SER A 92 18.45 -4.15 18.52
C SER A 92 18.53 -3.63 19.96
N LEU A 93 19.64 -3.94 20.65
CA LEU A 93 19.92 -3.42 21.98
C LEU A 93 20.01 -1.89 21.99
N ASP A 94 20.63 -1.31 20.96
CA ASP A 94 20.78 0.15 20.84
C ASP A 94 19.42 0.86 20.76
N GLN A 95 18.44 0.25 20.05
CA GLN A 95 17.07 0.79 20.04
C GLN A 95 16.41 0.68 21.41
N LEU A 96 16.63 -0.41 22.15
CA LEU A 96 16.09 -0.55 23.50
C LEU A 96 16.65 0.50 24.45
N LEU A 97 17.97 0.74 24.40
CA LEU A 97 18.63 1.78 25.19
C LEU A 97 18.09 3.17 24.84
N LEU A 98 17.94 3.48 23.55
CA LEU A 98 17.35 4.74 23.10
C LEU A 98 15.92 4.94 23.64
N LEU A 99 15.09 3.90 23.57
CA LEU A 99 13.73 3.92 24.09
C LEU A 99 13.72 4.17 25.61
N GLU A 100 14.59 3.49 26.36
CA GLU A 100 14.73 3.64 27.81
C GLU A 100 15.20 5.04 28.20
N GLU A 101 16.25 5.56 27.56
CA GLU A 101 16.79 6.90 27.81
C GLU A 101 15.75 7.98 27.52
N THR A 102 15.01 7.85 26.42
CA THR A 102 13.98 8.82 26.03
C THR A 102 12.80 8.78 27.01
N ALA A 103 12.33 7.58 27.39
CA ALA A 103 11.24 7.41 28.35
C ALA A 103 11.61 7.97 29.74
N LYS A 104 12.86 7.73 30.20
CA LYS A 104 13.40 8.32 31.44
C LYS A 104 13.44 9.84 31.38
N ALA A 105 13.94 10.42 30.28
CA ALA A 105 14.02 11.87 30.11
C ALA A 105 12.64 12.55 30.16
N LEU A 106 11.60 11.86 29.67
CA LEU A 106 10.22 12.35 29.69
C LEU A 106 9.44 11.99 30.95
N ASN A 107 10.03 11.23 31.88
CA ASN A 107 9.35 10.67 33.05
C ASN A 107 8.06 9.91 32.66
N LYS A 108 8.16 9.07 31.62
CA LYS A 108 7.06 8.26 31.07
C LYS A 108 7.41 6.78 31.09
N THR A 109 6.38 5.94 31.12
CA THR A 109 6.50 4.49 30.92
C THR A 109 5.94 4.14 29.55
N ILE A 110 6.65 3.30 28.81
CA ILE A 110 6.26 2.81 27.48
C ILE A 110 6.28 1.28 27.48
N LYS A 111 5.56 0.66 26.53
CA LYS A 111 5.62 -0.79 26.31
C LYS A 111 6.52 -1.07 25.10
N ALA A 112 7.57 -1.86 25.30
CA ALA A 112 8.49 -2.24 24.23
C ALA A 112 8.19 -3.67 23.74
N LEU A 113 8.15 -3.89 22.43
CA LEU A 113 7.89 -5.18 21.80
C LEU A 113 9.14 -5.62 21.04
N MET A 114 9.74 -6.74 21.45
CA MET A 114 10.94 -7.28 20.81
C MET A 114 10.57 -8.08 19.56
N ARG A 115 11.21 -7.77 18.43
CA ARG A 115 11.06 -8.57 17.21
C ARG A 115 11.88 -9.86 17.32
N ILE A 116 11.19 -11.00 17.42
CA ILE A 116 11.83 -12.32 17.54
C ILE A 116 11.76 -13.07 16.20
N LYS A 117 12.88 -13.70 15.80
CA LYS A 117 12.92 -14.71 14.72
C LYS A 117 12.78 -16.10 15.36
N PRO A 118 12.13 -17.08 14.70
CA PRO A 118 11.57 -18.27 15.35
C PRO A 118 12.60 -19.04 16.17
N LEU A 119 12.41 -19.04 17.49
CA LEU A 119 13.20 -19.81 18.45
C LEU A 119 12.52 -19.76 19.84
N VAL A 120 11.28 -20.24 19.97
CA VAL A 120 10.57 -19.99 21.23
C VAL A 120 9.48 -20.99 21.60
N ASP A 121 9.86 -22.12 22.19
CA ASP A 121 8.95 -22.80 23.12
C ASP A 121 9.10 -22.24 24.55
N LYS A 122 10.30 -21.76 24.93
CA LYS A 122 10.61 -21.36 26.31
C LYS A 122 10.38 -19.88 26.67
N VAL A 123 10.40 -18.94 25.70
CA VAL A 123 10.16 -17.50 25.99
C VAL A 123 8.66 -17.15 25.95
N ILE A 124 7.79 -18.02 25.42
CA ILE A 124 6.35 -17.77 25.27
C ILE A 124 5.61 -17.77 26.62
N GLU A 125 6.12 -18.46 27.65
CA GLU A 125 5.36 -18.70 28.89
C GLU A 125 5.02 -17.43 29.69
N ASN A 126 5.73 -16.31 29.50
CA ASN A 126 5.53 -15.05 30.23
C ASN A 126 5.23 -13.84 29.34
N LEU A 127 4.76 -14.06 28.11
CA LEU A 127 4.37 -12.95 27.22
C LEU A 127 2.93 -12.52 27.48
N GLU A 128 2.68 -11.21 27.46
CA GLU A 128 1.31 -10.66 27.46
C GLU A 128 0.79 -10.43 26.04
N ILE A 129 1.68 -10.07 25.12
CA ILE A 129 1.35 -9.62 23.77
C ILE A 129 2.13 -10.44 22.74
N LEU A 130 1.43 -10.92 21.72
CA LEU A 130 2.02 -11.55 20.53
C LEU A 130 1.67 -10.71 19.31
N ASN A 131 2.69 -10.11 18.70
CA ASN A 131 2.55 -9.38 17.45
C ASN A 131 3.07 -10.23 16.29
N PHE A 132 2.17 -10.65 15.40
CA PHE A 132 2.51 -11.46 14.23
C PHE A 132 2.90 -10.62 13.01
N GLY A 133 2.86 -9.29 13.13
CA GLY A 133 3.15 -8.38 12.04
C GLY A 133 2.16 -8.51 10.88
N GLY A 134 2.62 -8.15 9.69
CA GLY A 134 1.83 -8.13 8.45
C GLY A 134 2.20 -9.24 7.48
N GLY A 135 2.37 -8.87 6.20
CA GLY A 135 2.73 -9.81 5.13
C GLY A 135 1.53 -10.49 4.45
N PHE A 136 0.31 -10.06 4.76
CA PHE A 136 -0.89 -10.67 4.22
C PHE A 136 -1.03 -10.32 2.73
N ALA A 137 -1.00 -11.34 1.88
CA ALA A 137 -1.13 -11.20 0.43
C ALA A 137 -2.59 -10.95 0.02
N ILE A 138 -2.82 -10.32 -1.13
CA ILE A 138 -4.16 -10.01 -1.65
C ILE A 138 -5.00 -11.28 -1.80
N SER A 139 -4.39 -12.36 -2.28
CA SER A 139 -5.02 -13.67 -2.52
C SER A 139 -5.06 -14.58 -1.28
N MET A 140 -4.66 -14.09 -0.11
CA MET A 140 -4.54 -14.92 1.09
C MET A 140 -5.92 -15.45 1.53
N ASN A 141 -5.98 -16.76 1.76
CA ASN A 141 -7.16 -17.43 2.28
C ASN A 141 -7.00 -17.69 3.78
N PHE A 142 -7.82 -17.03 4.59
CA PHE A 142 -7.78 -17.14 6.05
C PHE A 142 -8.66 -18.28 6.57
N LYS A 143 -8.78 -19.43 5.89
CA LYS A 143 -9.56 -20.55 6.45
C LYS A 143 -8.87 -21.22 7.64
N GLU A 144 -7.55 -21.36 7.61
CA GLU A 144 -6.80 -22.10 8.63
C GLU A 144 -6.07 -21.19 9.63
N ILE A 145 -5.57 -20.04 9.16
CA ILE A 145 -4.78 -19.08 9.95
C ILE A 145 -5.56 -18.56 11.19
N PRO A 146 -6.84 -18.15 11.09
CA PRO A 146 -7.54 -17.56 12.22
C PRO A 146 -7.79 -18.54 13.36
N LYS A 147 -7.82 -19.86 13.11
CA LYS A 147 -8.05 -20.83 14.18
C LYS A 147 -6.93 -20.77 15.22
N LEU A 148 -5.68 -20.77 14.77
CA LEU A 148 -4.51 -20.65 15.65
C LEU A 148 -4.51 -19.30 16.39
N TYR A 149 -4.82 -18.21 15.71
CA TYR A 149 -4.86 -16.88 16.32
C TYR A 149 -5.96 -16.79 17.38
N ASN A 150 -7.14 -17.36 17.11
CA ASN A 150 -8.25 -17.40 18.05
C ASN A 150 -7.91 -18.28 19.28
N GLU A 151 -7.24 -19.43 19.09
CA GLU A 151 -6.78 -20.27 20.21
C GLU A 151 -5.78 -19.51 21.10
N LEU A 152 -4.80 -18.83 20.49
CA LEU A 152 -3.80 -18.03 21.20
C LEU A 152 -4.41 -16.78 21.86
N SER A 153 -5.48 -16.21 21.29
CA SER A 153 -6.16 -15.03 21.83
C SER A 153 -6.80 -15.26 23.20
N ASN A 154 -7.00 -16.52 23.62
CA ASN A 154 -7.46 -16.84 24.97
C ASN A 154 -6.38 -16.63 26.04
N LYS A 155 -5.10 -16.63 25.65
CA LYS A 155 -3.96 -16.50 26.57
C LYS A 155 -3.18 -15.20 26.39
N TYR A 156 -3.14 -14.67 25.16
CA TYR A 156 -2.32 -13.50 24.81
C TYR A 156 -3.15 -12.44 24.11
N GLN A 157 -2.79 -11.18 24.29
CA GLN A 157 -3.28 -10.12 23.43
C GLN A 157 -2.60 -10.24 22.05
N ILE A 158 -3.38 -10.48 21.00
CA ILE A 158 -2.83 -10.70 19.66
C ILE A 158 -2.90 -9.42 18.84
N PHE A 159 -1.76 -9.06 18.24
CA PHE A 159 -1.60 -7.95 17.31
C PHE A 159 -1.30 -8.47 15.89
N ILE A 160 -1.90 -7.84 14.90
CA ILE A 160 -1.56 -8.01 13.48
C ILE A 160 -1.42 -6.65 12.79
N GLU A 161 -0.56 -6.59 11.78
CA GLU A 161 -0.17 -5.35 11.09
C GLU A 161 -0.42 -5.41 9.57
N PRO A 162 -1.65 -5.70 9.11
CA PRO A 162 -1.96 -5.76 7.68
C PRO A 162 -1.87 -4.38 7.03
N GLY A 163 -1.29 -4.33 5.82
CA GLY A 163 -1.34 -3.16 4.95
C GLY A 163 -1.81 -3.56 3.56
N ARG A 164 -0.97 -4.32 2.84
CA ARG A 164 -1.22 -4.78 1.47
C ARG A 164 -2.60 -5.39 1.27
N TYR A 165 -2.98 -6.34 2.12
CA TYR A 165 -4.28 -7.01 2.04
C TYR A 165 -5.47 -6.05 2.05
N LEU A 166 -5.39 -4.98 2.83
CA LEU A 166 -6.52 -4.08 3.04
C LEU A 166 -6.73 -3.11 1.88
N ILE A 167 -5.64 -2.62 1.28
CA ILE A 167 -5.69 -1.47 0.37
C ILE A 167 -5.22 -1.76 -1.05
N ALA A 168 -4.46 -2.82 -1.30
CA ALA A 168 -3.79 -3.00 -2.60
C ALA A 168 -4.78 -3.12 -3.77
N ASP A 169 -5.75 -4.04 -3.69
CA ASP A 169 -6.78 -4.27 -4.72
C ASP A 169 -7.91 -3.24 -4.70
N ALA A 170 -7.91 -2.33 -3.74
CA ALA A 170 -8.80 -1.18 -3.68
C ALA A 170 -8.24 0.04 -4.45
N GLY A 171 -6.95 0.03 -4.82
CA GLY A 171 -6.30 1.14 -5.50
C GLY A 171 -5.83 0.81 -6.92
N PHE A 172 -5.95 1.79 -7.79
CA PHE A 172 -5.73 1.68 -9.22
C PHE A 172 -5.00 2.92 -9.75
N ILE A 173 -4.40 2.81 -10.93
CA ILE A 173 -3.89 3.96 -11.69
C ILE A 173 -4.62 4.05 -13.02
N LEU A 174 -5.19 5.21 -13.31
CA LEU A 174 -5.67 5.57 -14.64
C LEU A 174 -4.52 6.23 -15.41
N THR A 175 -4.21 5.70 -16.58
CA THR A 175 -3.10 6.16 -17.44
C THR A 175 -3.56 6.18 -18.91
N LYS A 176 -2.83 6.87 -19.78
CA LYS A 176 -3.13 6.89 -21.22
C LYS A 176 -1.94 6.49 -22.06
N VAL A 177 -2.23 6.01 -23.26
CA VAL A 177 -1.22 5.76 -24.30
C VAL A 177 -0.69 7.08 -24.85
N ILE A 178 0.63 7.27 -24.83
CA ILE A 178 1.30 8.45 -25.38
C ILE A 178 2.16 8.15 -26.61
N SER A 179 2.53 6.89 -26.82
CA SER A 179 3.23 6.46 -28.03
C SER A 179 3.09 4.96 -28.23
N ILE A 180 3.17 4.54 -29.49
CA ILE A 180 3.23 3.13 -29.87
C ILE A 180 4.46 2.99 -30.76
N LYS A 181 5.50 2.34 -30.24
CA LYS A 181 6.73 2.10 -31.01
C LYS A 181 6.65 0.71 -31.60
N ARG A 182 6.65 0.64 -32.94
CA ARG A 182 6.68 -0.64 -33.63
C ARG A 182 8.05 -1.27 -33.51
N GLY A 183 8.11 -2.51 -33.07
CA GLY A 183 9.34 -3.27 -32.92
C GLY A 183 9.21 -4.65 -33.57
N TYR A 184 10.34 -5.32 -33.72
CA TYR A 184 10.39 -6.73 -34.09
C TYR A 184 11.00 -7.52 -32.92
N PRO A 185 10.33 -8.56 -32.39
CA PRO A 185 9.04 -9.13 -32.85
C PRO A 185 7.79 -8.45 -32.25
N TYR A 186 7.94 -7.51 -31.31
CA TYR A 186 6.82 -6.95 -30.52
C TYR A 186 6.75 -5.42 -30.54
N ASP A 187 5.55 -4.88 -30.36
CA ASP A 187 5.31 -3.45 -30.21
C ASP A 187 5.46 -3.01 -28.74
N PHE A 188 6.01 -1.82 -28.53
CA PHE A 188 6.05 -1.18 -27.23
C PHE A 188 4.88 -0.21 -27.09
N LEU A 189 4.05 -0.43 -26.07
CA LEU A 189 2.97 0.47 -25.71
C LEU A 189 3.47 1.42 -24.63
N VAL A 190 3.76 2.66 -25.01
CA VAL A 190 4.27 3.69 -24.10
C VAL A 190 3.08 4.41 -23.46
N ILE A 191 2.98 4.32 -22.14
CA ILE A 191 1.95 4.98 -21.33
C ILE A 191 2.53 6.18 -20.58
N ASP A 192 1.67 7.07 -20.06
CA ASP A 192 2.12 8.25 -19.30
C ASP A 192 2.39 7.99 -17.82
N CYS A 193 2.10 6.79 -17.32
CA CYS A 193 2.56 6.30 -16.02
C CYS A 193 3.94 5.64 -16.17
N GLY A 194 4.89 6.00 -15.32
CA GLY A 194 6.19 5.34 -15.25
C GLY A 194 6.52 4.84 -13.84
N MET A 195 7.76 4.40 -13.68
CA MET A 195 8.33 4.00 -12.39
C MET A 195 8.33 5.12 -11.35
N SER A 196 8.23 6.39 -11.77
CA SER A 196 8.02 7.53 -10.88
C SER A 196 6.69 7.44 -10.11
N GLU A 197 5.62 6.99 -10.75
CA GLU A 197 4.30 6.85 -10.13
C GLU A 197 4.09 5.45 -9.53
N LEU A 198 4.66 4.41 -10.16
CA LEU A 198 4.59 3.03 -9.67
C LEU A 198 5.92 2.30 -9.92
N ILE A 199 6.82 2.35 -8.93
CA ILE A 199 8.16 1.76 -9.04
C ILE A 199 8.18 0.23 -8.92
N ARG A 200 7.09 -0.39 -8.47
CA ARG A 200 7.07 -1.81 -8.10
C ARG A 200 7.44 -2.78 -9.25
N PRO A 201 7.01 -2.59 -10.50
CA PRO A 201 7.47 -3.41 -11.62
C PRO A 201 8.98 -3.34 -11.80
N ALA A 202 9.57 -2.14 -11.78
CA ALA A 202 11.01 -1.94 -11.94
C ALA A 202 11.83 -2.49 -10.75
N LEU A 203 11.36 -2.27 -9.53
CA LEU A 203 12.12 -2.59 -8.30
C LEU A 203 11.98 -4.05 -7.86
N TYR A 204 10.81 -4.66 -8.09
CA TYR A 204 10.47 -5.99 -7.56
C TYR A 204 10.07 -6.99 -8.64
N SER A 205 10.12 -6.61 -9.92
CA SER A 205 9.50 -7.39 -11.01
C SER A 205 8.04 -7.70 -10.72
N ALA A 206 7.34 -6.79 -10.02
CA ALA A 206 5.98 -7.02 -9.57
C ALA A 206 5.00 -6.94 -10.74
N TYR A 207 4.24 -8.01 -10.95
CA TYR A 207 3.13 -8.01 -11.90
C TYR A 207 1.96 -7.18 -11.39
N HIS A 208 1.37 -6.37 -12.27
CA HIS A 208 0.13 -5.64 -12.06
C HIS A 208 -0.80 -5.89 -13.24
N PRO A 209 -2.05 -6.34 -13.04
CA PRO A 209 -3.00 -6.43 -14.14
C PRO A 209 -3.17 -5.05 -14.80
N ILE A 210 -3.07 -5.01 -16.13
CA ILE A 210 -3.37 -3.82 -16.94
C ILE A 210 -4.49 -4.18 -17.88
N ARG A 211 -5.54 -3.36 -17.89
CA ARG A 211 -6.67 -3.53 -18.81
C ARG A 211 -7.02 -2.23 -19.51
N SER A 212 -7.51 -2.37 -20.74
CA SER A 212 -8.05 -1.23 -21.50
C SER A 212 -9.40 -0.79 -20.95
N LEU A 213 -9.65 0.52 -21.00
CA LEU A 213 -10.99 1.06 -20.80
C LEU A 213 -11.85 0.94 -22.06
N GLU A 214 -11.20 0.68 -23.21
CA GLU A 214 -11.84 0.45 -24.49
C GLU A 214 -12.34 -0.99 -24.59
N ASN A 215 -13.61 -1.16 -24.96
CA ASN A 215 -14.19 -2.47 -25.21
C ASN A 215 -14.05 -2.83 -26.69
N ARG A 216 -12.99 -3.58 -27.05
CA ARG A 216 -12.76 -4.06 -28.42
C ARG A 216 -12.36 -5.53 -28.41
N ASN A 217 -12.94 -6.31 -29.32
CA ASN A 217 -12.70 -7.76 -29.47
C ASN A 217 -11.37 -8.14 -30.16
N SER A 218 -10.43 -7.21 -30.26
CA SER A 218 -9.08 -7.49 -30.77
C SER A 218 -8.17 -7.87 -29.62
N GLU A 219 -7.15 -8.68 -29.88
CA GLU A 219 -6.08 -8.95 -28.92
C GLU A 219 -4.73 -8.82 -29.63
N LYS A 220 -3.82 -8.06 -29.02
CA LYS A 220 -2.48 -7.79 -29.52
C LYS A 220 -1.51 -7.79 -28.34
N PHE A 221 -0.36 -8.42 -28.55
CA PHE A 221 0.72 -8.45 -27.59
C PHE A 221 1.48 -7.12 -27.57
N TYR A 222 1.75 -6.60 -26.38
CA TYR A 222 2.56 -5.41 -26.15
C TYR A 222 3.54 -5.62 -25.00
N ILE A 223 4.71 -5.00 -25.12
CA ILE A 223 5.54 -4.67 -23.95
C ILE A 223 5.09 -3.28 -23.48
N VAL A 224 4.48 -3.21 -22.29
CA VAL A 224 4.00 -1.95 -21.72
C VAL A 224 5.15 -1.29 -20.96
N VAL A 225 5.45 -0.04 -21.33
CA VAL A 225 6.58 0.73 -20.78
C VAL A 225 6.12 2.13 -20.40
N GLY A 226 6.81 2.72 -19.43
CA GLY A 226 6.57 4.11 -19.06
C GLY A 226 7.38 5.11 -19.89
N PRO A 227 7.26 6.41 -19.57
CA PRO A 227 7.90 7.50 -20.31
C PRO A 227 9.31 7.87 -19.80
N ILE A 228 9.82 7.21 -18.76
CA ILE A 228 11.09 7.54 -18.12
C ILE A 228 12.25 7.12 -19.02
N CYS A 229 13.29 7.97 -19.08
CA CYS A 229 14.54 7.68 -19.77
C CYS A 229 15.41 6.67 -18.99
N GLU A 230 14.83 5.55 -18.60
CA GLU A 230 15.50 4.45 -17.90
C GLU A 230 14.99 3.13 -18.47
N SER A 231 15.93 2.21 -18.73
CA SER A 231 15.68 0.88 -19.30
C SER A 231 14.79 0.00 -18.44
N SER A 232 14.77 0.24 -17.12
CA SER A 232 13.93 -0.49 -16.17
C SER A 232 12.49 0.03 -16.06
N ASP A 233 12.11 1.09 -16.78
CA ASP A 233 10.75 1.65 -16.78
C ASP A 233 9.77 0.79 -17.61
N VAL A 234 9.59 -0.45 -17.17
CA VAL A 234 8.84 -1.50 -17.85
C VAL A 234 7.81 -2.08 -16.89
N PHE A 235 6.56 -2.14 -17.33
CA PHE A 235 5.47 -2.76 -16.58
C PHE A 235 5.32 -4.24 -16.88
N GLY A 236 5.83 -4.69 -18.04
CA GLY A 236 5.85 -6.09 -18.45
C GLY A 236 5.10 -6.37 -19.75
N GLU A 237 4.73 -7.62 -19.93
CA GLU A 237 4.12 -8.16 -21.15
C GLU A 237 2.60 -8.32 -20.96
N TYR A 238 1.82 -7.80 -21.92
CA TYR A 238 0.36 -7.79 -21.82
C TYR A 238 -0.29 -8.06 -23.17
N PHE A 239 -1.41 -8.80 -23.13
CA PHE A 239 -2.36 -8.88 -24.22
C PHE A 239 -3.45 -7.84 -24.00
N LEU A 240 -3.57 -6.89 -24.93
CA LEU A 240 -4.53 -5.79 -24.88
C LEU A 240 -5.23 -5.67 -26.24
N PRO A 241 -6.38 -4.98 -26.32
CA PRO A 241 -6.92 -4.59 -27.60
C PRO A 241 -5.92 -3.77 -28.41
N ASN A 242 -6.11 -3.71 -29.74
CA ASN A 242 -5.27 -2.87 -30.58
C ASN A 242 -5.45 -1.40 -30.13
N MET A 243 -4.46 -0.89 -29.40
CA MET A 243 -4.53 0.40 -28.72
C MET A 243 -4.22 1.54 -29.68
N LYS A 244 -4.77 2.72 -29.39
CA LYS A 244 -4.51 3.96 -30.10
C LYS A 244 -3.99 5.02 -29.14
N LEU A 245 -3.39 6.06 -29.70
CA LEU A 245 -2.93 7.22 -28.95
C LEU A 245 -4.08 7.84 -28.14
N ASN A 246 -3.77 8.29 -26.91
CA ASN A 246 -4.67 8.89 -25.92
C ASN A 246 -5.75 7.99 -25.31
N GLU A 247 -5.82 6.72 -25.68
CA GLU A 247 -6.77 5.79 -25.05
C GLU A 247 -6.33 5.41 -23.64
N LEU A 248 -7.32 5.15 -22.79
CA LEU A 248 -7.13 4.96 -21.36
C LEU A 248 -6.92 3.49 -21.00
N LEU A 249 -6.04 3.28 -20.04
CA LEU A 249 -5.73 1.99 -19.42
C LEU A 249 -5.87 2.14 -17.91
N ILE A 250 -6.16 1.02 -17.25
CA ILE A 250 -6.18 0.91 -15.80
C ILE A 250 -5.13 -0.10 -15.38
N ILE A 251 -4.26 0.31 -14.47
CA ILE A 251 -3.32 -0.54 -13.75
C ILE A 251 -3.96 -0.89 -12.40
N GLU A 252 -4.12 -2.17 -12.10
CA GLU A 252 -4.80 -2.66 -10.90
C GLU A 252 -3.81 -2.96 -9.77
N ASN A 253 -4.30 -3.22 -8.56
CA ASN A 253 -3.50 -3.60 -7.39
C ASN A 253 -2.43 -2.56 -6.99
N CYS A 254 -2.71 -1.28 -7.22
CA CYS A 254 -1.78 -0.18 -6.99
C CYS A 254 -1.96 0.47 -5.62
N GLY A 255 -2.95 0.06 -4.82
CA GLY A 255 -3.29 0.81 -3.62
C GLY A 255 -2.28 0.73 -2.48
N ALA A 256 -1.40 -0.27 -2.48
CA ALA A 256 -0.36 -0.47 -1.48
C ALA A 256 1.04 -0.39 -2.10
N TYR A 257 1.94 0.39 -1.49
CA TYR A 257 3.31 0.58 -1.97
C TYR A 257 3.38 1.12 -3.41
N GLY A 258 2.33 1.81 -3.83
CA GLY A 258 2.25 2.58 -5.07
C GLY A 258 2.61 4.03 -4.78
N TYR A 259 1.59 4.86 -4.50
CA TYR A 259 1.79 6.28 -4.20
C TYR A 259 2.81 6.53 -3.06
N SER A 260 2.87 5.66 -2.05
CA SER A 260 3.84 5.80 -0.96
C SER A 260 5.30 5.69 -1.40
N MET A 261 5.57 5.09 -2.56
CA MET A 261 6.89 4.99 -3.18
C MET A 261 7.02 5.90 -4.43
N SER A 262 6.05 6.80 -4.66
CA SER A 262 6.12 7.73 -5.78
C SER A 262 7.25 8.75 -5.59
N SER A 263 7.86 9.16 -6.70
CA SER A 263 8.99 10.10 -6.73
C SER A 263 8.80 11.17 -7.80
N ASN A 264 9.64 12.19 -7.75
CA ASN A 264 9.73 13.24 -8.78
C ASN A 264 10.85 12.93 -9.80
N TYR A 265 11.20 11.66 -10.01
CA TYR A 265 12.24 11.28 -10.96
C TYR A 265 11.92 11.81 -12.36
N ASN A 266 12.94 12.28 -13.08
CA ASN A 266 12.83 13.06 -14.32
C ASN A 266 12.00 14.36 -14.20
N GLY A 267 11.94 14.97 -13.01
CA GLY A 267 11.24 16.25 -12.79
C GLY A 267 9.73 16.14 -12.92
N ARG A 268 9.17 14.95 -12.73
CA ARG A 268 7.74 14.69 -12.88
C ARG A 268 6.98 15.10 -11.62
N GLU A 269 5.75 15.53 -11.80
CA GLU A 269 4.82 15.77 -10.69
C GLU A 269 4.39 14.46 -10.05
N LYS A 270 4.14 14.50 -8.74
CA LYS A 270 3.42 13.40 -8.10
C LYS A 270 1.98 13.33 -8.62
N PRO A 271 1.44 12.13 -8.85
CA PRO A 271 0.11 11.97 -9.42
C PRO A 271 -0.97 12.44 -8.45
N LEU A 272 -2.09 12.87 -9.01
CA LEU A 272 -3.32 13.14 -8.26
C LEU A 272 -3.81 11.86 -7.59
N GLU A 273 -4.36 11.94 -6.37
CA GLU A 273 -5.08 10.84 -5.74
C GLU A 273 -6.57 11.19 -5.60
N ILE A 274 -7.43 10.24 -5.97
CA ILE A 274 -8.90 10.37 -5.90
C ILE A 274 -9.49 9.22 -5.09
N LEU A 275 -10.47 9.53 -4.23
CA LEU A 275 -11.32 8.54 -3.59
C LEU A 275 -12.67 8.48 -4.30
N ILE A 276 -13.12 7.29 -4.68
CA ILE A 276 -14.42 7.05 -5.29
C ILE A 276 -15.34 6.36 -4.28
N GLU A 277 -16.58 6.86 -4.18
CA GLU A 277 -17.67 6.30 -3.38
C GLU A 277 -19.01 6.55 -4.09
N ASN A 278 -19.82 5.52 -4.30
CA ASN A 278 -21.15 5.58 -4.90
C ASN A 278 -21.20 6.36 -6.23
N ASP A 279 -20.28 6.04 -7.15
CA ASP A 279 -20.09 6.72 -8.45
C ASP A 279 -19.83 8.24 -8.35
N LYS A 280 -19.42 8.74 -7.18
CA LYS A 280 -18.89 10.09 -6.98
C LYS A 280 -17.42 10.02 -6.61
N PHE A 281 -16.71 11.12 -6.80
CA PHE A 281 -15.29 11.20 -6.49
C PHE A 281 -14.94 12.43 -5.65
N GLU A 282 -13.90 12.29 -4.83
CA GLU A 282 -13.26 13.35 -4.05
C GLU A 282 -11.76 13.33 -4.37
N ILE A 283 -11.17 14.49 -4.68
CA ILE A 283 -9.72 14.63 -4.75
C ILE A 283 -9.18 14.59 -3.31
N ILE A 284 -8.36 13.58 -3.01
CA ILE A 284 -7.79 13.37 -1.66
C ILE A 284 -6.31 13.74 -1.58
N ASN A 285 -5.65 13.98 -2.71
CA ASN A 285 -4.35 14.65 -2.79
C ASN A 285 -4.18 15.30 -4.17
N GLU A 286 -3.84 16.58 -4.18
CA GLU A 286 -3.56 17.35 -5.40
C GLU A 286 -2.23 16.93 -6.06
N ARG A 287 -2.09 17.22 -7.36
CA ARG A 287 -0.79 17.14 -8.05
C ARG A 287 0.20 18.05 -7.35
N LYS A 288 1.41 17.54 -7.13
CA LYS A 288 2.50 18.31 -6.49
C LYS A 288 3.71 18.27 -7.40
N PHE A 289 4.08 19.45 -7.91
CA PHE A 289 5.47 19.74 -8.22
C PHE A 289 6.20 19.99 -6.89
N LEU A 290 7.51 19.77 -6.85
CA LEU A 290 8.34 20.13 -5.68
C LEU A 290 8.02 21.56 -5.21
#